data_AF-A0A349FGB6-F1
#
_entry.id   AF-A0A349FGB6-F1
#
_cell.length_a   1.000
_cell.length_b   1.000
_cell.length_c   1.000
_cell.angle_alpha   90.00
_cell.angle_beta   90.00
_cell.angle_gamma   90.00
#
_symmetry.space_group_name_H-M   'P 1'
#
loop_
_entity.id
_entity.type
_entity.pdbx_description
1 polymer ?
#
loop_
_entity_poly.entity_id
_entity_poly.type
_entity_poly.pdbx_seq_one_letter_code
_entity_poly.pdbx_strand_id
1 'polypeptide(L)' 'EAAAIKNSEIAEELELPPVKVHCSILAEDAIKAAVADYKKKHQ' A
#
# COMPACT_ATOMS: atom_id res chain seq x y z
N GLU A 1 -11.94 -3.34 2.45
CA GLU A 1 -10.72 -3.68 3.20
C GLU A 1 -9.42 -3.12 2.60
N ALA A 2 -9.23 -3.10 1.27
CA ALA A 2 -7.93 -2.81 0.64
C ALA A 2 -7.23 -1.49 1.04
N ALA A 3 -7.97 -0.42 1.35
CA ALA A 3 -7.37 0.86 1.75
C ALA A 3 -6.82 0.88 3.20
N ALA A 4 -7.09 -0.15 4.00
CA ALA A 4 -6.62 -0.25 5.38
C ALA A 4 -5.23 -0.89 5.52
N ILE A 5 -4.70 -1.48 4.43
CA ILE A 5 -3.38 -2.09 4.40
C ILE A 5 -2.32 -1.03 4.69
N LYS A 6 -1.44 -1.31 5.65
CA LYS A 6 -0.32 -0.44 6.02
C LYS A 6 1.01 -0.95 5.47
N ASN A 7 1.94 -0.04 5.19
CA ASN A 7 3.30 -0.40 4.78
C ASN A 7 4.02 -1.30 5.79
N SER A 8 3.66 -1.23 7.08
CA SER A 8 4.24 -2.05 8.14
C SER A 8 3.90 -3.53 7.96
N GLU A 9 2.67 -3.84 7.57
CA GLU A 9 2.23 -5.21 7.29
C GLU A 9 2.94 -5.76 6.05
N ILE A 10 3.09 -4.92 5.02
CA ILE A 10 3.80 -5.28 3.78
C ILE A 10 5.30 -5.51 4.04
N ALA A 11 5.92 -4.68 4.88
CA ALA A 11 7.34 -4.80 5.20
C ALA A 11 7.64 -6.01 6.09
N GLU A 12 6.73 -6.36 7.01
CA GLU A 12 6.85 -7.52 7.89
C GLU A 12 6.71 -8.82 7.10
N GLU A 13 5.67 -8.94 6.27
CA GLU A 13 5.42 -10.14 5.46
C GLU A 13 6.53 -10.43 4.44
N LEU A 14 7.16 -9.37 3.92
CA LEU A 14 8.24 -9.47 2.94
C LEU A 14 9.64 -9.40 3.56
N GLU A 15 9.74 -9.37 4.90
CA GLU A 15 10.99 -9.25 5.65
C GLU A 15 11.93 -8.17 5.10
N LEU A 16 11.36 -6.99 4.77
CA LEU A 16 12.12 -5.96 4.08
C LEU A 16 13.20 -5.37 4.98
N PRO A 17 14.47 -5.33 4.52
CA PRO A 17 15.51 -4.62 5.26
C PRO A 17 15.20 -3.11 5.30
N PRO A 18 15.74 -2.35 6.27
CA PRO A 18 15.41 -0.93 6.48
C PRO A 18 15.55 -0.07 5.21
N VAL A 19 16.53 -0.38 4.36
CA VAL A 19 16.79 0.33 3.10
C VAL A 19 15.73 0.10 2.02
N LYS A 20 14.95 -0.99 2.11
CA LYS A 20 13.89 -1.35 1.15
C LYS A 20 12.47 -1.05 1.65
N VAL A 21 12.31 -0.45 2.83
CA VAL A 21 11.00 -0.01 3.36
C VAL A 21 10.33 1.02 2.45
N HIS A 22 11.09 1.79 1.67
CA HIS A 22 10.51 2.69 0.66
C HIS A 22 9.61 1.95 -0.35
N CYS A 23 9.88 0.66 -0.61
CA CYS A 23 9.06 -0.17 -1.48
C CYS A 23 7.68 -0.47 -0.86
N SER A 24 7.61 -0.68 0.47
CA SER A 24 6.32 -0.92 1.15
C SER A 24 5.50 0.35 1.28
N ILE A 25 6.14 1.51 1.47
CA ILE A 25 5.48 2.82 1.44
C ILE A 25 4.89 3.08 0.05
N LEU A 26 5.68 2.86 -1.01
CA LEU A 26 5.22 3.01 -2.39
C LEU A 26 4.05 2.06 -2.71
N ALA A 27 4.09 0.82 -2.22
CA ALA A 27 3.02 -0.14 -2.40
C ALA A 27 1.72 0.31 -1.70
N GLU A 28 1.81 0.80 -0.46
CA GLU A 28 0.66 1.36 0.28
C GLU A 28 0.01 2.52 -0.48
N ASP A 29 0.82 3.47 -0.95
CA ASP A 29 0.32 4.63 -1.69
C ASP A 29 -0.35 4.24 -3.01
N ALA A 30 0.23 3.28 -3.73
CA ALA A 30 -0.36 2.76 -4.97
C ALA A 30 -1.73 2.12 -4.75
N ILE A 31 -1.88 1.32 -3.69
CA ILE A 31 -3.16 0.67 -3.35
C ILE A 31 -4.21 1.72 -2.99
N LYS A 32 -3.86 2.71 -2.16
CA LYS A 32 -4.79 3.80 -1.80
C LYS A 32 -5.24 4.60 -3.01
N ALA A 33 -4.31 4.95 -3.90
CA ALA A 33 -4.61 5.67 -5.14
C ALA A 33 -5.55 4.85 -6.04
N ALA A 34 -5.28 3.55 -6.22
CA ALA A 34 -6.13 2.67 -7.01
C ALA A 34 -7.55 2.53 -6.44
N VAL A 35 -7.69 2.36 -5.13
CA VAL A 35 -9.01 2.29 -4.47
C VAL A 35 -9.76 3.62 -4.59
N ALA A 36 -9.07 4.76 -4.46
CA ALA A 36 -9.67 6.07 -4.64
C ALA A 36 -10.16 6.29 -6.08
N ASP A 37 -9.35 5.93 -7.09
CA ASP A 37 -9.75 6.01 -8.49
C ASP A 37 -10.93 5.09 -8.82
N TYR A 38 -10.91 3.85 -8.30
CA TYR A 38 -12.00 2.90 -8.46
C TYR A 38 -13.32 3.46 -7.89
N LYS A 39 -13.30 3.97 -6.66
CA LYS A 39 -14.47 4.60 -6.02
C LYS A 39 -14.96 5.80 -6.81
N LYS A 40 -14.05 6.65 -7.30
CA LYS A 40 -14.39 7.82 -8.11
C LYS A 40 -15.05 7.45 -9.45
N LYS A 41 -14.66 6.33 -10.07
CA LYS A 41 -15.23 5.83 -11.33
C LYS A 41 -16.56 5.10 -11.17
N HIS A 42 -16.83 4.57 -9.98
CA HIS A 42 -18.06 3.82 -9.66
C HIS A 42 -19.04 4.61 -8.78
N GLN A 43 -18.85 5.92 -8.70
CA GLN A 43 -19.75 6.90 -8.09
C GLN A 43 -20.46 7.67 -9.19
#